data_AF-A0A009ITS6-F1
#
_entry.id   AF-A0A009ITS6-F1
#
_cell.length_a   1.000
_cell.length_b   1.000
_cell.length_c   1.000
_cell.angle_alpha   90.00
_cell.angle_beta   90.00
_cell.angle_gamma   90.00
#
_symmetry.space_group_name_H-M   'P 1'
#
loop_
_entity.id
_entity.type
_entity.pdbx_description
1 polymer ?
#
loop_
_entity_poly.entity_id
_entity_poly.type
_entity_poly.pdbx_seq_one_letter_code
_entity_poly.pdbx_strand_id
1 'polypeptide(L)'
;MSENKLSPRQLVLIRRAAEDAIHACNRHYGPFVDYVAHPLNIISLVDMAQESLHQQELIKQKDTVIKFANSMANLDQQKFKELQERINLALQQIQGNLQYVEQDKRENFEFLQMAMIRAFKELEKVLNGGEPK
;
A
#
# COMPACT_ATOMS: atom_id res chain seq x y z
N MET A 1 -13.85 3.19 27.06
CA MET A 1 -15.26 2.83 26.85
C MET A 1 -15.31 1.88 25.66
N SER A 2 -15.41 0.57 25.87
CA SER A 2 -15.62 -0.35 24.73
C SER A 2 -17.00 -0.04 24.17
N GLU A 3 -17.09 0.43 22.93
CA GLU A 3 -18.36 0.56 22.23
C GLU A 3 -19.04 -0.81 22.24
N ASN A 4 -20.18 -0.93 22.94
CA ASN A 4 -21.01 -2.12 22.94
C ASN A 4 -21.63 -2.29 21.55
N LYS A 5 -20.82 -2.72 20.58
CA LYS A 5 -21.28 -3.07 19.24
C LYS A 5 -22.06 -4.38 19.34
N LEU A 6 -23.29 -4.36 18.83
CA LEU A 6 -24.11 -5.55 18.69
C LEU A 6 -23.39 -6.57 17.81
N SER A 7 -23.30 -7.81 18.27
CA SER A 7 -22.75 -8.92 17.48
C SER A 7 -23.63 -9.24 16.27
N PRO A 8 -23.08 -9.84 15.19
CA PRO A 8 -23.87 -10.25 14.03
C PRO A 8 -25.07 -11.15 14.41
N ARG A 9 -24.88 -12.04 15.40
CA ARG A 9 -25.95 -12.90 15.92
C ARG A 9 -27.06 -12.10 16.58
N GLN A 10 -26.73 -11.06 17.35
CA GLN A 10 -27.72 -10.20 17.97
C GLN A 10 -28.53 -9.42 16.93
N LEU A 11 -27.90 -8.92 15.87
CA LEU A 11 -28.60 -8.27 14.76
C LEU A 11 -29.62 -9.20 14.09
N VAL A 12 -29.25 -10.48 13.85
CA VAL A 12 -30.18 -11.49 13.31
C VAL A 12 -31.37 -11.73 14.24
N LEU A 13 -31.13 -11.83 15.55
CA LEU A 13 -32.21 -12.02 16.52
C LEU A 13 -33.15 -10.82 16.59
N ILE A 14 -32.61 -9.60 16.54
CA ILE A 14 -33.40 -8.36 16.51
C ILE A 14 -34.26 -8.29 15.25
N ARG A 15 -33.69 -8.62 14.08
CA ARG A 15 -34.44 -8.66 12.81
C ARG A 15 -35.60 -9.63 12.89
N ARG A 16 -35.37 -10.83 13.40
CA ARG A 16 -36.39 -11.88 13.53
C ARG A 16 -37.50 -11.47 14.49
N ALA A 17 -37.16 -10.85 15.62
CA ALA A 17 -38.15 -10.31 16.55
C ALA A 17 -39.00 -9.18 15.93
N ALA A 18 -38.40 -8.34 15.07
CA ALA A 18 -39.13 -7.31 14.33
C ALA A 18 -40.09 -7.91 13.29
N GLU A 19 -39.68 -8.97 12.58
CA GLU A 19 -40.55 -9.72 11.66
C GLU A 19 -41.74 -10.36 12.39
N ASP A 20 -41.48 -11.01 13.54
CA ASP A 20 -42.53 -11.59 14.38
C ASP A 20 -43.52 -10.52 14.87
N ALA A 21 -43.03 -9.32 15.22
CA ALA A 21 -43.87 -8.19 15.60
C ALA A 21 -44.76 -7.70 14.44
N ILE A 22 -44.25 -7.68 13.20
CA ILE A 22 -45.05 -7.37 12.01
C ILE A 22 -46.19 -8.38 11.85
N HIS A 23 -45.89 -9.67 11.98
CA HIS A 23 -46.90 -10.73 11.87
C HIS A 23 -47.97 -10.63 12.98
N ALA A 24 -47.57 -10.30 14.21
CA ALA A 24 -48.49 -10.09 15.32
C ALA A 24 -49.38 -8.85 15.09
N CYS A 25 -48.80 -7.72 14.68
CA CYS A 25 -49.54 -6.49 14.40
C CYS A 25 -50.57 -6.71 13.28
N ASN A 26 -50.17 -7.36 12.17
CA ASN A 26 -51.07 -7.65 11.06
C ASN A 26 -52.22 -8.59 11.45
N ARG A 27 -51.99 -9.52 12.39
CA ARG A 27 -53.02 -10.43 12.90
C ARG A 27 -54.05 -9.72 13.79
N HIS A 28 -53.59 -8.78 14.63
CA HIS A 28 -54.45 -8.13 15.64
C HIS A 28 -55.14 -6.86 15.16
N TYR A 29 -54.47 -6.07 14.32
CA TYR A 29 -54.95 -4.75 13.91
C TYR A 29 -55.32 -4.67 12.43
N GLY A 30 -55.00 -5.69 11.62
CA GLY A 30 -55.11 -5.66 10.16
C GLY A 30 -53.88 -5.02 9.49
N PRO A 31 -53.78 -5.05 8.15
CA PRO A 31 -52.60 -4.62 7.40
C PRO A 31 -52.51 -3.08 7.30
N PHE A 32 -52.27 -2.42 8.43
CA PHE A 32 -52.13 -0.97 8.51
C PHE A 32 -50.68 -0.59 8.78
N VAL A 33 -50.15 0.30 7.92
CA VAL A 33 -48.76 0.72 7.92
C VAL A 33 -48.34 1.31 9.28
N ASP A 34 -49.22 2.04 9.95
CA ASP A 34 -48.91 2.71 11.22
C ASP A 34 -48.54 1.74 12.35
N TYR A 35 -49.17 0.55 12.37
CA TYR A 35 -48.92 -0.46 13.40
C TYR A 35 -47.66 -1.29 13.14
N VAL A 36 -47.13 -1.26 11.91
CA VAL A 36 -45.90 -1.96 11.51
C VAL A 36 -44.74 -1.01 11.22
N ALA A 37 -44.95 0.31 11.29
CA ALA A 37 -43.93 1.31 11.00
C ALA A 37 -42.69 1.15 11.90
N HIS A 38 -42.89 0.93 13.20
CA HIS A 38 -41.78 0.76 14.13
C HIS A 38 -40.92 -0.49 13.83
N PRO A 39 -41.49 -1.71 13.70
CA PRO A 39 -40.67 -2.87 13.35
C PRO A 39 -40.06 -2.79 11.94
N LEU A 40 -40.72 -2.14 10.98
CA LEU A 40 -40.10 -1.86 9.67
C LEU A 40 -38.87 -0.96 9.80
N ASN A 41 -38.95 0.10 10.60
CA ASN A 41 -37.79 0.96 10.87
C ASN A 41 -36.66 0.19 11.55
N ILE A 42 -36.98 -0.74 12.46
CA ILE A 42 -35.98 -1.61 13.11
C ILE A 42 -35.29 -2.50 12.07
N ILE A 43 -36.03 -3.12 11.15
CA ILE A 43 -35.44 -3.93 10.06
C ILE A 43 -34.48 -3.09 9.23
N SER A 44 -34.90 -1.89 8.80
CA SER A 44 -34.04 -0.98 8.02
C SER A 44 -32.76 -0.61 8.76
N LEU A 45 -32.85 -0.33 10.07
CA LEU A 45 -31.67 -0.04 10.89
C LEU A 45 -30.74 -1.25 11.02
N VAL A 46 -31.29 -2.46 11.13
CA VAL A 46 -30.50 -3.69 11.18
C VAL A 46 -29.80 -3.94 9.84
N ASP A 47 -30.50 -3.77 8.72
CA ASP A 47 -29.94 -3.96 7.38
C ASP A 47 -28.78 -2.99 7.15
N MET A 48 -28.95 -1.70 7.49
CA MET A 48 -27.87 -0.69 7.44
C MET A 48 -26.69 -1.05 8.36
N ALA A 49 -26.95 -1.60 9.55
CA ALA A 49 -25.89 -2.02 10.46
C ALA A 49 -25.09 -3.22 9.90
N GLN A 50 -25.76 -4.17 9.26
CA GLN A 50 -25.11 -5.31 8.62
C GLN A 50 -24.24 -4.87 7.43
N GLU A 51 -24.74 -3.97 6.59
CA GLU A 51 -23.97 -3.39 5.49
C GLU A 51 -22.73 -2.63 5.99
N SER A 52 -22.87 -1.84 7.06
CA SER A 52 -21.75 -1.12 7.67
C SER A 52 -20.67 -2.07 8.19
N LEU A 53 -21.06 -3.19 8.80
CA LEU A 53 -20.11 -4.22 9.26
C LEU A 53 -19.35 -4.84 8.08
N HIS A 54 -20.06 -5.20 7.01
CA HIS A 54 -19.43 -5.75 5.81
C HIS A 54 -18.45 -4.75 5.16
N GLN A 55 -18.84 -3.47 5.07
CA GLN A 55 -17.95 -2.42 4.58
C GLN A 55 -16.70 -2.25 5.45
N GLN A 56 -16.84 -2.33 6.78
CA GLN A 56 -15.69 -2.26 7.69
C GLN A 56 -14.71 -3.43 7.48
N GLU A 57 -15.20 -4.64 7.21
CA GLU A 57 -14.35 -5.79 6.88
C GLU A 57 -13.61 -5.58 5.55
N LEU A 58 -14.31 -5.11 4.53
CA LEU A 58 -13.70 -4.77 3.24
C LEU A 58 -12.65 -3.65 3.36
N ILE A 59 -12.91 -2.63 4.18
CA ILE A 59 -11.95 -1.55 4.44
C ILE A 59 -10.70 -2.11 5.12
N LYS A 60 -10.85 -2.96 6.16
CA LYS A 60 -9.71 -3.61 6.81
C LYS A 60 -8.87 -4.42 5.82
N GLN A 61 -9.51 -5.16 4.92
CA GLN A 61 -8.80 -5.90 3.86
C GLN A 61 -8.05 -4.95 2.92
N LYS A 62 -8.70 -3.88 2.44
CA LYS A 62 -8.05 -2.86 1.59
C LYS A 62 -6.86 -2.22 2.28
N ASP A 63 -6.97 -1.89 3.57
CA ASP A 63 -5.87 -1.31 4.36
C ASP A 63 -4.66 -2.25 4.44
N THR A 64 -4.89 -3.57 4.57
CA THR A 64 -3.78 -4.53 4.55
C THR A 64 -3.07 -4.58 3.20
N VAL A 65 -3.83 -4.53 2.10
CA VAL A 65 -3.28 -4.53 0.74
C VAL A 65 -2.50 -3.24 0.48
N ILE A 66 -3.03 -2.09 0.89
CA ILE A 66 -2.35 -0.79 0.75
C ILE A 66 -1.03 -0.77 1.55
N LYS A 67 -1.04 -1.28 2.79
CA LYS A 67 0.19 -1.38 3.60
C LYS A 67 1.24 -2.25 2.93
N PHE A 68 0.84 -3.39 2.37
CA PHE A 68 1.73 -4.26 1.63
C PHE A 68 2.30 -3.57 0.37
N ALA A 69 1.44 -2.96 -0.45
CA ALA A 69 1.86 -2.22 -1.65
C ALA A 69 2.85 -1.10 -1.32
N ASN A 70 2.62 -0.35 -0.24
CA ASN A 70 3.53 0.70 0.22
C ASN A 70 4.88 0.14 0.66
N SER A 71 4.92 -1.00 1.35
CA SER A 71 6.18 -1.65 1.73
C SER A 71 7.00 -2.09 0.52
N MET A 72 6.36 -2.63 -0.52
CA MET A 72 7.00 -3.00 -1.79
C MET A 72 7.56 -1.77 -2.51
N ALA A 73 6.76 -0.70 -2.64
CA ALA A 73 7.20 0.54 -3.27
C ALA A 73 8.40 1.18 -2.53
N ASN A 74 8.41 1.14 -1.20
CA ASN A 74 9.53 1.63 -0.40
C ASN A 74 10.81 0.80 -0.63
N LEU A 75 10.69 -0.52 -0.78
CA LEU A 75 11.84 -1.39 -1.07
C LEU A 75 12.45 -1.07 -2.44
N ASP A 76 11.62 -0.86 -3.46
CA ASP A 76 12.09 -0.48 -4.80
C ASP A 76 12.74 0.90 -4.80
N GLN A 77 12.20 1.86 -4.03
CA GLN A 77 12.83 3.17 -3.84
C GLN A 77 14.18 3.07 -3.11
N GLN A 78 14.32 2.19 -2.13
CA GLN A 78 15.61 1.98 -1.44
C GLN A 78 16.66 1.42 -2.39
N LYS A 79 16.33 0.37 -3.15
CA LYS A 79 17.23 -0.21 -4.15
C LYS A 79 17.65 0.81 -5.20
N PHE A 80 16.72 1.66 -5.64
CA PHE A 80 17.02 2.73 -6.59
C PHE A 80 17.99 3.77 -6.00
N LYS A 81 17.78 4.19 -4.74
CA LYS A 81 18.69 5.11 -4.03
C LYS A 81 20.09 4.52 -3.86
N GLU A 82 20.19 3.26 -3.44
CA GLU A 82 21.48 2.56 -3.29
C GLU A 82 22.23 2.47 -4.63
N LEU A 83 21.51 2.14 -5.72
CA LEU A 83 22.11 2.12 -7.05
C LEU A 83 22.57 3.52 -7.48
N GLN A 84 21.76 4.55 -7.21
CA GLN A 84 22.10 5.94 -7.52
C GLN A 84 23.35 6.42 -6.76
N GLU A 85 23.49 6.07 -5.48
CA GLU A 85 24.68 6.37 -4.68
C GLU A 85 25.93 5.68 -5.24
N ARG A 86 25.82 4.39 -5.59
CA ARG A 86 26.95 3.64 -6.17
C ARG A 86 27.39 4.20 -7.53
N ILE A 87 26.44 4.62 -8.37
CA ILE A 87 26.73 5.31 -9.63
C ILE A 87 27.42 6.65 -9.37
N ASN A 88 26.93 7.45 -8.42
CA ASN A 88 27.53 8.75 -8.09
C ASN A 88 28.98 8.60 -7.62
N LEU A 89 29.28 7.60 -6.77
CA LEU A 89 30.65 7.30 -6.33
C LEU A 89 31.56 6.93 -7.51
N ALA A 90 31.08 6.05 -8.40
CA ALA A 90 31.83 5.67 -9.60
C ALA A 90 32.13 6.88 -10.50
N LEU A 91 31.14 7.77 -10.68
CA LEU A 91 31.31 8.99 -11.47
C LEU A 91 32.37 9.92 -10.86
N GLN A 92 32.41 10.07 -9.53
CA GLN A 92 33.45 10.85 -8.86
C GLN A 92 34.85 10.26 -9.08
N GLN A 93 35.00 8.94 -9.00
CA GLN A 93 36.29 8.27 -9.24
C GLN A 93 36.75 8.45 -10.69
N ILE A 94 35.84 8.34 -11.64
CA ILE A 94 36.10 8.54 -13.07
C ILE A 94 36.49 9.98 -13.37
N GLN A 95 35.78 10.95 -12.79
CA GLN A 95 36.12 12.37 -12.92
C GLN A 95 37.53 12.65 -12.41
N GLY A 96 37.91 12.09 -11.26
CA GLY A 96 39.28 12.19 -10.74
C GLY A 96 40.31 11.59 -11.70
N ASN A 97 40.07 10.36 -12.17
CA ASN A 97 40.96 9.67 -13.11
C ASN A 97 41.14 10.44 -14.44
N LEU A 98 40.06 11.00 -14.99
CA LEU A 98 40.08 11.78 -16.23
C LEU A 98 40.75 13.14 -16.06
N GLN A 99 40.56 13.80 -14.90
CA GLN A 99 41.21 15.07 -14.61
C GLN A 99 42.75 14.95 -14.63
N TYR A 100 43.29 13.82 -14.18
CA TYR A 100 44.73 13.52 -14.29
C TYR A 100 45.19 13.39 -15.76
N VAL A 101 44.34 12.92 -16.66
CA VAL A 101 44.64 12.82 -18.09
C VAL A 101 44.54 14.17 -18.77
N GLU A 102 43.53 14.98 -18.45
CA GLU A 102 43.36 16.34 -19.00
C GLU A 102 44.51 17.27 -18.62
N GLN A 103 45.09 17.09 -17.42
CA GLN A 103 46.27 17.84 -16.97
C GLN A 103 47.57 17.35 -17.61
N ASP A 104 47.60 16.13 -18.17
CA ASP A 104 48.78 15.56 -18.78
C ASP A 104 48.91 16.01 -20.25
N LYS A 105 49.73 17.04 -20.48
CA LYS A 105 49.97 17.64 -21.81
C LYS A 105 50.89 16.82 -22.71
N ARG A 106 51.19 15.56 -22.37
CA ARG A 106 52.26 14.77 -23.01
C ARG A 106 51.89 14.06 -24.32
N GLU A 107 50.71 14.29 -24.90
CA GLU A 107 50.22 13.57 -26.09
C GLU A 107 50.32 12.03 -25.95
N ASN A 108 50.32 11.52 -24.70
CA ASN A 108 50.48 10.10 -24.42
C ASN A 108 49.13 9.38 -24.47
N PHE A 109 48.82 8.80 -25.63
CA PHE A 109 47.58 8.07 -25.87
C PHE A 109 47.45 6.78 -25.04
N GLU A 110 48.55 6.20 -24.55
CA GLU A 110 48.52 4.96 -23.77
C GLU A 110 47.96 5.19 -22.36
N PHE A 111 48.29 6.34 -21.75
CA PHE A 111 47.74 6.74 -20.45
C PHE A 111 46.25 7.05 -20.53
N LEU A 112 45.82 7.79 -21.57
CA LEU A 112 44.41 8.05 -21.85
C LEU A 112 43.63 6.75 -22.06
N GLN A 113 44.16 5.80 -22.85
CA GLN A 113 43.54 4.49 -23.04
C GLN A 113 43.40 3.73 -21.72
N MET A 114 44.44 3.73 -20.87
CA MET A 114 44.39 3.07 -19.56
C MET A 114 43.37 3.69 -18.62
N ALA A 115 43.28 5.03 -18.57
CA ALA A 115 42.29 5.75 -17.78
C ALA A 115 40.86 5.46 -18.26
N MET A 116 40.62 5.45 -19.57
CA MET A 116 39.32 5.10 -20.16
C MET A 116 38.92 3.65 -19.85
N ILE A 117 39.83 2.68 -20.02
CA ILE A 117 39.57 1.27 -19.70
C ILE A 117 39.23 1.11 -18.22
N ARG A 118 39.93 1.80 -17.31
CA ARG A 118 39.62 1.78 -15.88
C ARG A 118 38.23 2.35 -15.62
N ALA A 119 37.90 3.49 -16.21
CA ALA A 119 36.59 4.12 -16.05
C ALA A 119 35.43 3.20 -16.49
N PHE A 120 35.56 2.56 -17.66
CA PHE A 120 34.53 1.62 -18.12
C PHE A 120 34.41 0.37 -17.23
N LYS A 121 35.53 -0.17 -16.74
CA LYS A 121 35.50 -1.31 -15.81
C LYS A 121 34.84 -0.97 -14.47
N GLU A 122 35.02 0.24 -13.96
CA GLU A 122 34.36 0.66 -12.72
C GLU A 122 32.85 0.87 -12.92
N LEU A 123 32.43 1.47 -14.04
CA LEU A 123 31.01 1.55 -14.39
C LEU A 123 30.38 0.16 -14.54
N GLU A 124 31.03 -0.74 -15.27
CA GLU A 124 30.56 -2.13 -15.44
C GLU A 124 30.42 -2.84 -14.08
N LYS A 125 31.40 -2.68 -13.19
CA LYS A 125 31.36 -3.26 -11.85
C LYS A 125 30.17 -2.73 -11.04
N VAL A 126 29.89 -1.43 -11.13
CA VAL A 126 28.78 -0.80 -10.40
C VAL A 126 27.42 -1.24 -10.96
N LEU A 127 27.27 -1.30 -12.29
CA LEU A 127 26.06 -1.80 -12.92
C LEU A 127 25.77 -3.27 -12.57
N ASN A 128 26.82 -4.08 -12.38
CA ASN A 128 26.70 -5.50 -12.00
C ASN A 128 26.55 -5.75 -10.48
N GLY A 129 26.44 -4.72 -9.65
CA GLY A 129 26.23 -4.90 -8.20
C GLY A 129 27.49 -4.84 -7.32
N GLY A 130 28.68 -4.63 -7.88
CA GLY A 130 29.92 -4.45 -7.11
C GLY A 130 30.17 -3.02 -6.62
N GLU A 131 30.91 -2.87 -5.52
CA GLU A 131 31.30 -1.55 -5.00
C GLU A 131 32.43 -0.91 -5.84
N PRO A 132 32.36 0.41 -6.13
CA PRO A 132 33.49 1.16 -6.68
C PRO A 132 34.71 1.08 -5.73
N LYS A 133 35.95 1.12 -6.25
CA LYS A 133 37.18 0.89 -5.45
C LYS A 133 37.99 2.14 -5.21
#